data_AF-A0A9P6GXC2-F1
#
_entry.id   AF-A0A9P6GXC2-F1
#
_cell.length_a   1.000
_cell.length_b   1.000
_cell.length_c   1.000
_cell.angle_alpha   90.00
_cell.angle_beta   90.00
_cell.angle_gamma   90.00
#
_symmetry.space_group_name_H-M   'P 1'
#
loop_
_entity.id
_entity.type
_entity.pdbx_description
1 polymer ?
#
loop_
_entity_poly.entity_id
_entity_poly.type
_entity_poly.pdbx_seq_one_letter_code
_entity_poly.pdbx_strand_id
1 'polypeptide(L)'
;MLSFDYTRRYNEVVRCIHLQLWLTYNLKSSKKINNHFVQEIVSNDKLEIRIKTDVKIQFNKPDIFVYDKIKKEISIIEIEITSLDNLQTVELEKTWKYVLLANEVELMYKCKVGIIPFL
;
A
#
# COMPACT_ATOMS: atom_id res chain seq x y z
N MET A 1 -4.88 -22.56 -13.48
CA MET A 1 -4.92 -21.51 -14.52
C MET A 1 -5.39 -20.17 -13.94
N LEU A 2 -6.53 -20.09 -13.24
CA LEU A 2 -7.04 -18.86 -12.60
C LEU A 2 -6.08 -18.19 -11.60
N SER A 3 -5.34 -18.96 -10.79
CA SER A 3 -4.41 -18.39 -9.80
C SER A 3 -3.23 -17.64 -10.43
N PHE A 4 -2.76 -18.10 -11.60
CA PHE A 4 -1.66 -17.44 -12.30
C PHE A 4 -2.09 -16.09 -12.90
N ASP A 5 -3.29 -16.04 -13.50
CA ASP A 5 -3.87 -14.80 -14.02
C ASP A 5 -4.24 -13.81 -12.91
N TYR A 6 -4.64 -14.30 -11.74
CA TYR A 6 -4.86 -13.47 -10.56
C TYR A 6 -3.54 -12.82 -10.10
N THR A 7 -2.52 -13.63 -9.80
CA THR A 7 -1.22 -13.13 -9.30
C THR A 7 -0.55 -12.20 -10.30
N ARG A 8 -0.67 -12.47 -11.60
CA ARG A 8 -0.14 -11.58 -12.64
C ARG A 8 -0.81 -10.20 -12.60
N ARG A 9 -2.15 -10.15 -12.60
CA ARG A 9 -2.90 -8.89 -12.54
C ARG A 9 -2.60 -8.12 -11.25
N TYR A 10 -2.53 -8.84 -10.14
CA TYR A 10 -2.22 -8.28 -8.84
C TYR A 10 -0.84 -7.60 -8.83
N ASN A 11 0.19 -8.31 -9.31
CA ASN A 11 1.55 -7.76 -9.39
C ASN A 11 1.63 -6.56 -10.34
N GLU A 12 0.83 -6.54 -11.40
CA GLU A 12 0.76 -5.40 -12.31
C GLU A 12 0.15 -4.17 -11.63
N VAL A 13 -0.92 -4.34 -10.85
CA VAL A 13 -1.53 -3.28 -10.03
C VAL A 13 -0.54 -2.74 -8.99
N VAL A 14 0.13 -3.63 -8.24
CA VAL A 14 1.17 -3.23 -7.28
C VAL A 14 2.26 -2.39 -7.97
N ARG A 15 2.70 -2.81 -9.16
CA ARG A 15 3.72 -2.10 -9.94
C ARG A 15 3.24 -0.72 -10.40
N CYS A 16 1.98 -0.59 -10.80
CA CYS A 16 1.35 0.69 -11.15
C CYS A 16 1.29 1.63 -9.94
N ILE A 17 0.81 1.15 -8.79
CA ILE A 17 0.70 1.97 -7.56
C ILE A 17 2.10 2.39 -7.09
N HIS A 18 3.06 1.47 -7.07
CA HIS A 18 4.44 1.79 -6.71
C HIS A 18 5.05 2.85 -7.62
N LEU A 19 4.79 2.78 -8.95
CA LEU A 19 5.25 3.80 -9.90
C LEU A 19 4.57 5.16 -9.64
N GLN A 20 3.27 5.16 -9.40
CA GLN A 20 2.51 6.38 -9.14
C GLN A 20 3.03 7.10 -7.88
N LEU A 21 3.25 6.37 -6.79
CA LEU A 21 3.84 6.92 -5.57
C LEU A 21 5.22 7.55 -5.85
N TRP A 22 6.06 6.88 -6.64
CA TRP A 22 7.34 7.43 -7.06
C TRP A 22 7.23 8.74 -7.84
N LEU A 23 6.25 8.86 -8.72
CA LEU A 23 6.02 10.09 -9.49
C LEU A 23 5.47 11.21 -8.59
N THR A 24 4.51 10.92 -7.72
CA THR A 24 3.92 11.90 -6.80
C THR A 24 4.96 12.50 -5.86
N TYR A 25 5.91 11.70 -5.40
CA TYR A 25 6.99 12.13 -4.51
C TYR A 25 8.28 12.55 -5.24
N ASN A 26 8.25 12.69 -6.56
CA ASN A 26 9.38 13.10 -7.41
C ASN A 26 10.65 12.23 -7.22
N LEU A 27 10.49 10.93 -6.93
CA LEU A 27 11.58 9.98 -6.76
C LEU A 27 12.15 9.47 -8.10
N LYS A 28 11.35 9.53 -9.17
CA LYS A 28 11.79 9.24 -10.54
C LYS A 28 11.20 10.24 -11.53
N SER A 29 11.95 10.55 -12.58
CA SER A 29 11.53 11.38 -13.72
C SER A 29 10.84 10.61 -14.85
N SER A 30 10.96 9.27 -14.87
CA SER A 30 10.44 8.43 -15.95
C SER A 30 9.09 7.81 -15.59
N LYS A 31 8.11 7.99 -16.48
CA LYS A 31 6.76 7.41 -16.38
C LYS A 31 6.64 6.01 -17.00
N LYS A 32 7.74 5.43 -17.50
CA LYS A 32 7.70 4.15 -18.23
C LYS A 32 7.63 2.97 -17.27
N ILE A 33 6.53 2.22 -17.33
CA ILE A 33 6.31 1.05 -16.47
C ILE A 33 7.25 -0.12 -16.76
N ASN A 34 7.68 -0.28 -18.03
CA ASN A 34 8.52 -1.41 -18.47
C ASN A 34 9.88 -1.48 -17.77
N ASN A 35 10.40 -0.36 -17.27
CA ASN A 35 11.69 -0.28 -16.59
C ASN A 35 11.55 -0.06 -15.07
N HIS A 36 10.35 -0.29 -14.52
CA HIS A 36 10.06 -0.09 -13.10
C HIS A 36 10.09 -1.42 -12.35
N PHE A 37 10.89 -1.46 -11.30
CA PHE A 37 11.01 -2.61 -10.40
C PHE A 37 10.40 -2.24 -9.06
N VAL A 38 9.57 -3.14 -8.53
CA VAL A 38 9.00 -3.00 -7.19
C VAL A 38 10.10 -3.32 -6.18
N GLN A 39 10.35 -2.40 -5.25
CA GLN A 39 11.35 -2.55 -4.19
C GLN A 39 10.62 -2.74 -2.85
N GLU A 40 11.12 -3.62 -1.99
CA GLU A 40 10.47 -3.92 -0.70
C GLU A 40 10.46 -2.71 0.25
N ILE A 41 11.54 -1.92 0.23
CA ILE A 41 11.67 -0.71 1.03
C ILE A 41 12.28 0.37 0.13
N VAL A 42 11.61 1.51 0.04
CA VAL A 42 12.14 2.73 -0.56
C VAL A 42 12.04 3.86 0.45
N SER A 43 13.17 4.34 0.93
CA SER A 43 13.21 5.44 1.90
C SER A 43 14.05 6.60 1.38
N ASN A 44 13.54 7.81 1.57
CA ASN A 44 14.24 9.09 1.40
C ASN A 44 13.94 9.98 2.63
N ASP A 45 14.49 11.20 2.66
CA ASP A 45 14.27 12.18 3.73
C ASP A 45 12.79 12.57 3.85
N LYS A 46 12.04 12.46 2.75
CA LYS A 46 10.64 12.92 2.64
C LYS A 46 9.61 11.80 2.72
N LEU A 47 9.98 10.59 2.29
CA LEU A 47 9.04 9.49 2.09
C LEU A 47 9.67 8.18 2.50
N GLU A 48 8.85 7.29 3.03
CA GLU A 48 9.22 5.89 3.21
C GLU A 48 8.08 4.98 2.74
N ILE A 49 8.34 4.19 1.70
CA ILE A 49 7.44 3.15 1.21
C ILE A 49 7.98 1.80 1.69
N ARG A 50 7.14 0.99 2.32
CA ARG A 50 7.45 -0.38 2.73
C ARG A 50 6.36 -1.33 2.22
N ILE A 51 6.74 -2.49 1.72
CA ILE A 51 5.81 -3.56 1.30
C ILE A 51 5.55 -4.54 2.47
N LYS A 52 6.30 -4.40 3.57
CA LYS A 52 6.13 -5.19 4.78
C LYS A 52 6.37 -4.31 6.00
N THR A 53 5.59 -4.51 7.06
CA THR A 53 5.83 -3.84 8.35
C THR A 53 6.40 -4.83 9.37
N ASP A 54 7.29 -4.35 10.24
CA ASP A 54 7.92 -5.16 11.30
C ASP A 54 7.09 -5.18 12.60
N VAL A 55 5.87 -4.64 12.57
CA VAL A 55 5.02 -4.52 13.75
C VAL A 55 4.45 -5.89 14.14
N LYS A 56 4.48 -6.26 15.42
CA LYS A 56 3.99 -7.56 15.92
C LYS A 56 2.52 -7.48 16.35
N ILE A 57 1.60 -7.34 15.39
CA ILE A 57 0.14 -7.33 15.60
C ILE A 57 -0.52 -8.31 14.63
N GLN A 58 -1.78 -8.69 14.87
CA GLN A 58 -2.61 -9.39 13.88
C GLN A 58 -2.71 -8.55 12.59
N PHE A 59 -2.55 -9.19 11.43
CA PHE A 59 -2.57 -8.55 10.10
C PHE A 59 -1.50 -7.47 9.89
N ASN A 60 -0.23 -7.77 10.20
CA ASN A 60 0.90 -6.85 10.09
C ASN A 60 1.57 -6.74 8.70
N LYS A 61 0.97 -7.32 7.66
CA LYS A 61 1.53 -7.32 6.31
C LYS A 61 0.55 -6.67 5.34
N PRO A 62 0.41 -5.33 5.39
CA PRO A 62 -0.27 -4.61 4.33
C PRO A 62 0.53 -4.70 3.03
N ASP A 63 -0.15 -4.59 1.91
CA ASP A 63 0.50 -4.68 0.60
C ASP A 63 1.46 -3.52 0.33
N ILE A 64 1.04 -2.30 0.68
CA ILE A 64 1.89 -1.11 0.60
C ILE A 64 1.64 -0.23 1.83
N PHE A 65 2.72 0.13 2.50
CA PHE A 65 2.76 1.08 3.59
C PHE A 65 3.52 2.32 3.12
N VAL A 66 2.92 3.50 3.23
CA VAL A 66 3.51 4.77 2.82
C VAL A 66 3.56 5.69 4.01
N TYR A 67 4.74 6.17 4.37
CA TYR A 67 4.93 7.19 5.38
C TYR A 67 5.45 8.48 4.74
N ASP A 68 4.60 9.50 4.74
CA ASP A 68 4.94 10.86 4.34
C ASP A 68 5.51 11.60 5.55
N LYS A 69 6.84 11.77 5.57
CA LYS A 69 7.57 12.42 6.68
C LYS A 69 7.33 13.93 6.73
N ILE A 70 6.95 14.55 5.60
CA ILE A 70 6.68 15.99 5.51
C ILE A 70 5.31 16.28 6.11
N LYS A 71 4.29 15.56 5.63
CA LYS A 71 2.91 15.76 6.10
C LYS A 71 2.64 15.11 7.45
N LYS A 72 3.50 14.18 7.88
CA LYS A 72 3.25 13.28 9.01
C LYS A 72 1.92 12.57 8.83
N GLU A 73 1.81 11.87 7.71
CA GLU A 73 0.67 11.02 7.39
C GLU A 73 1.18 9.66 6.97
N ILE A 74 0.46 8.61 7.38
CA ILE A 74 0.73 7.24 6.97
C ILE A 74 -0.48 6.72 6.21
N SER A 75 -0.23 6.09 5.08
CA SER A 75 -1.26 5.41 4.29
C SER A 75 -0.95 3.93 4.23
N ILE A 76 -1.92 3.13 4.67
CA ILE A 76 -1.93 1.67 4.54
C ILE A 76 -2.80 1.34 3.34
N ILE A 77 -2.18 0.83 2.28
CA ILE A 77 -2.86 0.48 1.04
C ILE A 77 -2.94 -1.05 0.95
N GLU A 78 -4.14 -1.57 0.78
CA GLU A 78 -4.40 -2.98 0.54
C GLU A 78 -5.01 -3.15 -0.85
N ILE A 79 -4.48 -4.09 -1.63
CA ILE A 79 -4.91 -4.36 -2.99
C ILE A 79 -5.69 -5.68 -3.00
N GLU A 80 -6.84 -5.70 -3.65
CA GLU A 80 -7.62 -6.93 -3.84
C GLU A 80 -8.24 -6.90 -5.22
N ILE A 81 -8.19 -8.00 -5.96
CA ILE A 81 -8.86 -8.08 -7.27
C ILE A 81 -10.16 -8.83 -7.06
N THR A 82 -11.27 -8.11 -6.98
CA THR A 82 -12.60 -8.68 -6.75
C THR A 82 -13.57 -8.35 -7.90
N SER A 83 -14.71 -9.04 -7.94
CA SER A 83 -15.80 -8.72 -8.86
C SER A 83 -16.61 -7.52 -8.35
N LEU A 84 -17.20 -6.77 -9.27
CA LEU A 84 -17.98 -5.56 -8.96
C LEU A 84 -19.08 -5.81 -7.92
N ASP A 85 -19.68 -7.00 -7.95
CA ASP A 85 -20.83 -7.38 -7.14
C ASP A 85 -20.55 -7.41 -5.63
N ASN A 86 -19.29 -7.57 -5.23
CA ASN A 86 -18.88 -7.68 -3.82
C ASN A 86 -18.04 -6.49 -3.33
N LEU A 87 -17.91 -5.42 -4.12
CA LEU A 87 -16.99 -4.31 -3.82
C LEU A 87 -17.17 -3.73 -2.42
N GLN A 88 -18.40 -3.34 -2.05
CA GLN A 88 -18.66 -2.69 -0.75
C GLN A 88 -18.33 -3.58 0.45
N THR A 89 -18.67 -4.87 0.35
CA THR A 89 -18.41 -5.83 1.42
C THR A 89 -16.91 -6.04 1.59
N VAL A 90 -16.18 -6.24 0.50
CA VAL A 90 -14.72 -6.43 0.52
C VAL A 90 -14.02 -5.17 1.00
N GLU A 91 -14.48 -3.99 0.59
CA GLU A 91 -13.94 -2.70 1.05
C GLU A 91 -13.99 -2.59 2.57
N LEU A 92 -15.18 -2.80 3.14
CA LEU A 92 -15.39 -2.76 4.58
C LEU A 92 -14.52 -3.80 5.29
N GLU A 93 -14.56 -5.06 4.86
CA GLU A 93 -13.77 -6.13 5.48
C GLU A 93 -12.28 -5.77 5.56
N LYS A 94 -11.72 -5.19 4.49
CA LYS A 94 -10.31 -4.76 4.46
C LYS A 94 -10.06 -3.56 5.36
N THR A 95 -10.95 -2.55 5.35
CA THR A 95 -10.82 -1.41 6.25
C THR A 95 -10.81 -1.87 7.70
N TRP A 96 -11.78 -2.69 8.11
CA TRP A 96 -11.91 -3.22 9.48
C TRP A 96 -10.70 -4.06 9.89
N LYS A 97 -10.17 -4.90 8.98
CA LYS A 97 -8.97 -5.72 9.21
C LYS A 97 -7.76 -4.90 9.67
N TYR A 98 -7.56 -3.70 9.13
CA TYR A 98 -6.39 -2.86 9.41
C TYR A 98 -6.64 -1.74 10.43
N VAL A 99 -7.84 -1.60 10.99
CA VAL A 99 -8.13 -0.59 12.04
C VAL A 99 -7.17 -0.72 13.22
N LEU A 100 -6.91 -1.94 13.68
CA LEU A 100 -6.00 -2.19 14.79
C LEU A 100 -4.56 -1.78 14.47
N LEU A 101 -4.08 -2.14 13.26
CA LEU A 101 -2.75 -1.73 12.80
C LEU A 101 -2.65 -0.20 12.68
N ALA A 102 -3.69 0.44 12.14
CA ALA A 102 -3.73 1.89 11.99
C ALA A 102 -3.63 2.61 13.33
N ASN A 103 -4.37 2.16 14.35
CA ASN A 103 -4.33 2.75 15.69
C ASN A 103 -2.94 2.62 16.35
N GLU A 104 -2.32 1.44 16.24
CA GLU A 104 -0.99 1.20 16.81
C GLU A 104 0.08 2.04 16.10
N VAL A 105 0.01 2.13 14.78
CA VAL A 105 0.91 2.95 13.97
C VAL A 105 0.71 4.45 14.27
N GLU A 106 -0.54 4.89 14.44
CA GLU A 106 -0.87 6.26 14.84
C GLU A 106 -0.23 6.61 16.20
N LEU A 107 -0.29 5.70 17.17
CA LEU A 107 0.34 5.88 18.48
C LEU A 107 1.88 5.89 18.41
N MET A 108 2.48 4.99 17.62
CA MET A 108 3.93 4.89 17.48
C MET A 108 4.54 6.12 16.80
N TYR A 109 3.92 6.57 15.70
CA TYR A 109 4.46 7.65 14.87
C TYR A 109 3.85 9.03 15.21
N LYS A 110 2.80 9.08 16.05
CA LYS A 110 2.07 10.29 16.43
C LYS A 110 1.60 11.09 15.22
N CYS A 111 1.00 10.39 14.26
CA CYS A 111 0.68 10.92 12.95
C CYS A 111 -0.64 10.33 12.44
N LYS A 112 -1.29 11.01 11.50
CA LYS A 112 -2.60 10.56 11.00
C LYS A 112 -2.40 9.32 10.12
N VAL A 113 -3.19 8.27 10.36
CA VAL A 113 -3.15 7.05 9.56
C VAL A 113 -4.43 6.91 8.73
N GLY A 114 -4.29 6.65 7.43
CA GLY A 114 -5.39 6.35 6.51
C GLY A 114 -5.29 4.91 5.99
N ILE A 115 -6.41 4.20 5.93
CA ILE A 115 -6.51 2.89 5.29
C ILE A 115 -7.19 3.09 3.94
N ILE A 116 -6.54 2.65 2.87
CA ILE A 116 -6.99 2.81 1.48
C ILE A 116 -7.13 1.41 0.86
N PRO A 117 -8.34 0.84 0.82
CA PRO A 117 -8.60 -0.34 0.02
C PRO A 117 -8.57 0.02 -1.47
N PHE A 118 -7.82 -0.75 -2.26
CA PHE A 118 -7.72 -0.62 -3.71
C PHE A 118 -8.29 -1.89 -4.35
N LEU A 119 -9.49 -1.76 -4.93
CA LEU A 119 -10.33 -2.85 -5.43
C LEU A 119 -10.45 -2.86 -6.95
#